data_AF-A0AAV5M299-F1
#
_entry.id   AF-A0AAV5M299-F1
#
_cell.length_a   1.000
_cell.length_b   1.000
_cell.length_c   1.000
_cell.angle_alpha   90.00
_cell.angle_beta   90.00
_cell.angle_gamma   90.00
#
_symmetry.space_group_name_H-M   'P 1'
#
loop_
_entity.id
_entity.type
_entity.pdbx_description
1 polymer ?
#
loop_
_entity_poly.entity_id
_entity_poly.type
_entity_poly.pdbx_seq_one_letter_code
_entity_poly.pdbx_strand_id
1 'polypeptide(L)'
;MIDEAQKALEEAEALKMLPARQEPVLDSSKYTAADVRITDQKLQVCDICGAFLSVYDSDRHLADHFRGKLHLGYMQIRDKLAELQVRLFICYGGFALGITLG
;
A
#
# COMPACT_ATOMS: atom_id res chain seq x y z
N MET A 1 -15.35 -64.18 18.50
CA MET A 1 -14.87 -63.03 17.72
C MET A 1 -15.51 -61.76 18.27
N ILE A 2 -15.11 -61.37 19.48
CA ILE A 2 -15.57 -60.15 20.18
C ILE A 2 -14.32 -59.42 20.73
N ASP A 3 -13.28 -60.17 21.10
CA ASP A 3 -11.98 -59.65 21.56
C ASP A 3 -11.24 -58.76 20.54
N GLU A 4 -11.26 -59.10 19.25
CA GLU A 4 -10.61 -58.26 18.23
C GLU A 4 -11.35 -56.92 18.04
N ALA A 5 -12.67 -56.91 18.22
CA ALA A 5 -13.48 -55.70 18.09
C ALA A 5 -13.31 -54.75 19.30
N GLN A 6 -13.15 -55.31 20.52
CA GLN A 6 -12.87 -54.50 21.71
C GLN A 6 -11.47 -53.89 21.68
N LYS A 7 -10.47 -54.65 21.21
CA LYS A 7 -9.10 -54.14 21.07
C LYS A 7 -9.02 -52.97 20.08
N ALA A 8 -9.73 -53.05 18.95
CA ALA A 8 -9.78 -51.96 17.97
C ALA A 8 -10.44 -50.68 18.53
N LEU A 9 -11.39 -50.82 19.47
CA LEU A 9 -12.04 -49.69 20.11
C LEU A 9 -11.13 -48.99 21.13
N GLU A 10 -10.35 -49.77 21.88
CA GLU A 10 -9.40 -49.28 22.88
C GLU A 10 -8.20 -48.56 22.24
N GLU A 11 -7.70 -49.08 21.11
CA GLU A 11 -6.69 -48.40 20.29
C GLU A 11 -7.22 -47.06 19.71
N ALA A 12 -8.51 -47.00 19.36
CA ALA A 12 -9.16 -45.79 18.88
C ALA A 12 -9.42 -44.75 19.98
N GLU A 13 -9.61 -45.16 21.24
CA GLU A 13 -9.74 -44.24 22.39
C GLU A 13 -8.38 -43.73 22.89
N ALA A 14 -7.33 -44.54 22.81
CA ALA A 14 -5.97 -44.10 23.14
C ALA A 14 -5.49 -42.93 22.24
N LEU A 15 -5.93 -42.90 20.98
CA LEU A 15 -5.66 -41.80 20.05
C LEU A 15 -6.45 -40.51 20.35
N LYS A 16 -7.50 -40.58 21.17
CA LYS A 16 -8.32 -39.41 21.59
C LYS A 16 -7.84 -38.78 22.90
N MET A 17 -7.02 -39.49 23.67
CA MET A 17 -6.44 -39.03 24.94
C MET A 17 -5.12 -38.28 24.78
N LEU A 18 -4.58 -38.19 23.55
CA LEU A 18 -3.63 -37.13 23.23
C LEU A 18 -4.42 -35.81 23.26
N PRO A 19 -3.92 -34.75 23.93
CA PRO A 19 -4.60 -33.47 23.91
C PRO A 19 -4.87 -33.12 22.46
N ALA A 20 -6.12 -32.81 22.14
CA ALA A 20 -6.53 -32.07 20.96
C ALA A 20 -5.75 -30.75 20.95
N ARG A 21 -4.48 -30.81 20.56
CA ARG A 21 -3.57 -29.69 20.53
C ARG A 21 -3.84 -28.99 19.23
N GLN A 22 -4.84 -28.12 19.35
CA GLN A 22 -5.23 -27.09 18.41
C GLN A 22 -5.64 -27.65 17.05
N GLU A 23 -6.96 -27.76 16.86
CA GLU A 23 -7.54 -27.12 15.69
C GLU A 23 -6.78 -25.79 15.53
N PRO A 24 -5.99 -25.57 14.46
CA PRO A 24 -5.70 -24.20 14.11
C PRO A 24 -7.09 -23.63 13.89
N VAL A 25 -7.57 -22.84 14.86
CA VAL A 25 -8.51 -21.77 14.59
C VAL A 25 -8.03 -21.26 13.25
N LEU A 26 -8.84 -21.47 12.21
CA LEU A 26 -8.61 -20.86 10.92
C LEU A 26 -8.86 -19.38 11.19
N ASP A 27 -7.87 -18.80 11.86
CA ASP A 27 -7.64 -17.39 11.97
C ASP A 27 -7.82 -16.92 10.55
N SER A 28 -8.59 -15.86 10.43
CA SER A 28 -8.85 -15.17 9.17
C SER A 28 -7.55 -14.51 8.63
N SER A 29 -6.39 -15.13 8.88
CA SER A 29 -5.05 -14.93 8.35
C SER A 29 -4.91 -15.39 6.89
N LYS A 30 -6.02 -15.50 6.17
CA LYS A 30 -6.08 -15.27 4.72
C LYS A 30 -6.50 -13.84 4.38
N TYR A 31 -6.48 -12.91 5.33
CA TYR A 31 -6.27 -11.51 5.01
C TYR A 31 -4.77 -11.30 4.90
N THR A 32 -4.35 -10.93 3.69
CA THR A 32 -2.99 -10.64 3.27
C THR A 32 -2.17 -10.00 4.40
N ALA A 33 -1.00 -10.59 4.70
CA ALA A 33 -0.02 -10.01 5.64
C ALA A 33 0.45 -8.58 5.26
N ALA A 34 -0.01 -8.07 4.11
CA ALA A 34 0.11 -6.68 3.70
C ALA A 34 -0.77 -5.72 4.54
N ASP A 35 -1.89 -6.19 5.12
CA ASP A 35 -2.88 -5.31 5.76
C ASP A 35 -2.73 -5.22 7.30
N VAL A 36 -2.16 -6.23 7.95
CA VAL A 36 -2.00 -6.26 9.42
C VAL A 36 -0.82 -5.41 9.93
N ARG A 37 0.01 -4.87 9.04
CA ARG A 37 1.14 -3.96 9.40
C ARG A 37 0.78 -2.48 9.30
N ILE A 38 -0.42 -2.15 8.83
CA ILE A 38 -0.86 -0.77 8.56
C ILE A 38 -1.24 -0.02 9.86
N THR A 39 -1.40 -0.70 10.98
CA THR A 39 -2.03 -0.13 12.18
C THR A 39 -1.20 0.89 12.98
N ASP A 40 0.11 1.08 12.71
CA ASP A 40 0.90 2.14 13.38
C ASP A 40 2.06 2.71 12.54
N GLN A 41 2.08 2.45 11.22
CA GLN A 41 3.00 3.14 10.34
C GLN A 41 2.39 4.50 10.01
N LYS A 42 2.85 5.55 10.71
CA LYS A 42 2.48 6.93 10.36
C LYS A 42 3.10 7.23 8.99
N LEU A 43 2.28 7.11 7.94
CA LEU A 43 2.65 7.38 6.56
C LEU A 43 2.34 8.84 6.21
N GLN A 44 3.23 9.49 5.48
CA GLN A 44 3.04 10.79 4.84
C GLN A 44 3.03 10.60 3.32
N VAL A 45 2.30 11.44 2.61
CA VAL A 45 2.27 11.42 1.14
C VAL A 45 3.22 12.49 0.62
N CYS A 46 4.00 12.17 -0.41
CA CYS A 46 4.83 13.18 -1.11
C CYS A 46 3.96 14.10 -1.98
N ASP A 47 4.11 15.41 -1.80
CA ASP A 47 3.32 16.42 -2.53
C ASP A 47 3.57 16.44 -4.05
N ILE A 48 4.71 15.90 -4.51
CA ILE A 48 5.12 15.91 -5.92
C ILE A 48 4.62 14.66 -6.65
N CYS A 49 4.99 13.48 -6.17
CA CYS A 49 4.70 12.21 -6.85
C CYS A 49 3.62 11.35 -6.19
N GLY A 50 3.04 11.78 -5.07
CA GLY A 50 1.92 11.09 -4.42
C GLY A 50 2.25 9.72 -3.81
N ALA A 51 3.54 9.39 -3.67
CA ALA A 51 3.96 8.14 -3.04
C ALA A 51 3.81 8.24 -1.51
N PHE A 52 3.51 7.11 -0.86
CA PHE A 52 3.53 6.99 0.59
C PHE A 52 4.97 6.84 1.08
N LEU A 53 5.39 7.69 1.99
CA LEU A 53 6.66 7.65 2.73
C LEU A 53 6.34 7.42 4.20
N SER A 54 7.18 6.68 4.91
CA SER A 54 7.07 6.57 6.37
C SER A 54 7.70 7.80 7.02
N VAL A 55 7.07 8.32 8.09
CA VAL A 55 7.65 9.41 8.90
C VAL A 55 9.02 9.03 9.47
N TYR A 56 9.26 7.74 9.67
CA TYR A 56 10.48 7.21 10.27
C TYR A 56 11.51 6.72 9.25
N ASP A 57 11.34 7.05 7.97
CA ASP A 57 12.34 6.74 6.96
C ASP A 57 13.65 7.50 7.21
N SER A 58 14.78 6.85 6.91
CA SER A 58 16.10 7.48 7.06
C SER A 58 16.41 8.43 5.90
N ASP A 59 17.25 9.44 6.14
CA ASP A 59 17.66 10.43 5.14
C ASP A 59 18.20 9.81 3.85
N ARG A 60 18.80 8.62 3.93
CA ARG A 60 19.28 7.86 2.77
C ARG A 60 18.12 7.41 1.87
N HIS A 61 17.07 6.84 2.45
CA HIS A 61 15.88 6.44 1.69
C HIS A 61 15.14 7.66 1.12
N LEU A 62 15.08 8.74 1.89
CA LEU A 62 14.47 9.99 1.44
C LEU A 62 15.25 10.61 0.27
N ALA A 63 16.58 10.55 0.32
CA ALA A 63 17.44 10.99 -0.77
C ALA A 63 17.26 10.17 -2.05
N ASP A 64 17.10 8.86 -1.93
CA ASP A 64 16.83 7.97 -3.07
C ASP A 64 15.43 8.21 -3.65
N HIS A 65 14.45 8.56 -2.80
CA HIS A 65 13.13 8.99 -3.25
C HIS A 65 13.19 10.26 -4.10
N PHE A 66 13.86 11.32 -3.61
CA PHE A 66 13.96 12.60 -4.33
C PHE A 66 14.81 12.51 -5.61
N ARG A 67 15.82 11.65 -5.64
CA ARG A 67 16.59 11.33 -6.85
C ARG A 67 15.92 10.31 -7.77
N GLY A 68 14.75 9.78 -7.37
CA GLY A 68 14.00 8.80 -8.12
C GLY A 68 13.42 9.37 -9.42
N LYS A 69 13.34 8.52 -10.44
CA LYS A 69 12.77 8.90 -11.75
C LYS A 69 11.29 9.32 -11.66
N LEU A 70 10.54 8.69 -10.76
CA LEU A 70 9.13 9.04 -10.53
C LEU A 70 9.00 10.46 -9.97
N HIS A 71 9.78 10.76 -8.93
CA HIS A 71 9.76 12.08 -8.29
C HIS A 71 10.16 13.18 -9.29
N LEU A 72 11.29 13.00 -9.99
CA LEU A 72 11.78 13.95 -10.98
C LEU A 72 10.84 14.09 -12.20
N GLY A 73 10.23 12.99 -12.64
CA GLY A 73 9.26 13.02 -13.75
C GLY A 73 8.01 13.82 -13.41
N TYR A 74 7.43 13.61 -12.22
CA TYR A 74 6.28 14.39 -11.76
C TYR A 74 6.62 15.87 -11.56
N MET A 75 7.83 16.17 -11.07
CA MET A 75 8.31 17.55 -10.95
C MET A 75 8.33 18.25 -12.32
N GLN A 76 8.92 17.62 -13.33
CA GLN A 76 8.97 18.16 -14.69
C GLN A 76 7.58 18.37 -15.31
N ILE A 77 6.64 17.44 -15.07
CA ILE A 77 5.26 17.57 -15.57
C ILE A 77 4.58 18.79 -14.95
N ARG A 78 4.75 19.01 -13.65
CA ARG A 78 4.18 20.18 -12.95
C ARG A 78 4.78 21.49 -13.45
N ASP A 79 6.10 21.53 -13.63
CA ASP A 79 6.78 22.70 -14.18
C ASP A 79 6.27 23.02 -15.60
N LYS A 80 6.14 22.00 -16.46
CA LYS A 80 5.61 22.17 -17.81
C LYS A 80 4.15 22.60 -17.82
N LEU A 81 3.35 22.10 -16.89
CA LEU A 81 1.96 22.53 -16.72
C LEU A 81 1.90 24.01 -16.35
N ALA A 82 2.74 24.47 -15.42
CA ALA A 82 2.82 25.88 -15.03
C ALA A 82 3.30 26.77 -16.20
N GLU A 83 4.33 26.36 -16.94
CA GLU A 83 4.79 27.08 -18.14
C GLU A 83 3.67 27.24 -19.18
N LEU A 84 2.89 26.17 -19.42
CA LEU A 84 1.77 26.18 -20.36
C LEU A 84 0.62 27.05 -19.85
N GLN A 85 0.30 27.02 -18.55
CA GLN A 85 -0.71 27.89 -17.97
C GLN A 85 -0.35 29.37 -18.11
N VAL A 86 0.91 29.74 -17.88
CA VAL A 86 1.39 31.12 -18.10
C VAL A 86 1.30 31.50 -19.56
N ARG A 87 1.71 30.60 -20.48
CA ARG A 87 1.60 30.84 -21.93
C ARG A 87 0.14 31.00 -22.36
N LEU A 88 -0.75 30.15 -21.85
CA LEU A 88 -2.18 30.22 -22.11
C LEU A 88 -2.73 31.54 -21.60
N PHE A 89 -2.36 31.97 -20.39
CA PHE A 89 -2.78 33.23 -19.83
C PHE A 89 -2.32 34.44 -20.66
N ILE A 90 -1.08 34.43 -21.17
CA ILE A 90 -0.58 35.51 -22.04
C ILE A 90 -1.28 35.50 -23.40
N CYS A 91 -1.40 34.34 -24.05
CA CYS A 91 -2.02 34.24 -25.39
C CYS A 91 -3.54 34.47 -25.35
N TYR A 92 -4.26 33.85 -24.41
CA TYR A 92 -5.71 34.00 -24.30
C TYR A 92 -6.14 35.25 -23.53
N GLY A 93 -5.37 35.71 -22.55
CA GLY A 93 -5.64 36.97 -21.84
C GLY A 93 -5.35 38.20 -22.70
N GLY A 94 -4.32 38.14 -23.56
CA GLY A 94 -4.06 39.15 -24.58
C GLY A 94 -5.12 39.16 -25.68
N PHE A 95 -5.64 38.00 -26.08
CA PHE A 95 -6.76 37.90 -27.02
C PHE A 95 -8.07 38.41 -26.40
N ALA A 96 -8.35 38.11 -25.14
CA ALA A 96 -9.53 38.62 -24.43
C ALA A 96 -9.54 40.17 -24.34
N LEU A 97 -8.38 40.82 -24.10
CA LEU A 97 -8.29 42.29 -24.16
C LEU A 97 -8.34 42.85 -25.58
N GLY A 98 -7.89 42.10 -26.59
CA GLY A 98 -7.87 42.51 -27.99
C GLY A 98 -9.23 42.44 -28.70
N ILE A 99 -10.13 41.54 -28.28
CA ILE A 99 -11.48 41.43 -28.86
C ILE A 99 -12.44 42.49 -28.30
N THR A 100 -12.22 42.98 -27.07
CA THR A 100 -13.09 44.00 -26.46
C THR A 100 -12.83 45.43 -26.94
N LEU A 101 -11.75 45.66 -27.70
CA LEU A 101 -11.38 46.98 -28.26
C LEU A 101 -11.55 47.06 -29.79
N GLY A 102 -12.25 46.11 -30.42
CA GLY A 102 -12.60 46.11 -31.84
C GLY A 102 -14.06 46.45 -32.09
#